data_AF-A0A1I6UW78-F1
#
_entry.id   AF-A0A1I6UW78-F1
#
_cell.length_a   1.000
_cell.length_b   1.000
_cell.length_c   1.000
_cell.angle_alpha   90.00
_cell.angle_beta   90.00
_cell.angle_gamma   90.00
#
_symmetry.space_group_name_H-M   'P 1'
#
loop_
_entity.id
_entity.type
_entity.pdbx_description
1 polymer ?
#
loop_
_entity_poly.entity_id
_entity_poly.type
_entity_poly.pdbx_seq_one_letter_code
_entity_poly.pdbx_strand_id
1 'polypeptide(L)'
;MSVKLQKVNGLEFAVKDLGLAEAGRHQIRLAEHEMPGLMATRKEYAGSQPLKGARIAGSLHMTVQTAVLIETLVALGAEVRWVSCNIFSTQDEAAAAVVVGPNGTPEKPAGVPVFAWKGETLEDYWWCTDQLWEFGDGKVANMILDDGGDATLLVHKGVEFEAAGAVPQPTDDDPEEFKVVLETLRKSVANDKQRFTKLSKEIKGVTEETTTGVHKLYELVKSGELLFPAINVNDSVTKSKFDNKYGCRHSLVDGINRATDVLIGGKVAVVCGFGDVGKGSAESLRGQGARVIVTEIDPICALQAAMEGYEVKTLEDVVEYADIFITTTGNYDIIKAEHMAKMKHQAIVGNIGHFDNE
;
A
#
# COMPACT_ATOMS: atom_id res chain seq x y z
N MET A 1 3.06 2.26 27.99
CA MET A 1 3.49 1.76 26.67
C MET A 1 2.77 0.45 26.46
N SER A 2 1.73 0.41 25.63
CA SER A 2 1.22 -0.87 25.14
C SER A 2 2.38 -1.56 24.44
N VAL A 3 2.71 -2.79 24.85
CA VAL A 3 3.86 -3.53 24.33
C VAL A 3 3.49 -3.96 22.91
N LYS A 4 3.73 -3.08 21.93
CA LYS A 4 3.35 -3.27 20.51
C LYS A 4 3.84 -4.62 19.99
N LEU A 5 5.10 -4.92 20.29
CA LEU A 5 5.74 -6.20 19.96
C LEU A 5 5.25 -7.30 20.91
N GLN A 6 4.54 -8.26 20.34
CA GLN A 6 4.06 -9.45 21.02
C GLN A 6 4.91 -10.65 20.60
N LYS A 7 5.10 -11.59 21.51
CA LYS A 7 5.80 -12.85 21.23
C LYS A 7 5.01 -14.02 21.80
N VAL A 8 4.50 -14.88 20.91
CA VAL A 8 3.72 -16.07 21.29
C VAL A 8 4.27 -17.27 20.53
N ASN A 9 4.53 -18.37 21.23
CA ASN A 9 5.13 -19.58 20.63
C ASN A 9 6.44 -19.32 19.84
N GLY A 10 7.22 -18.33 20.29
CA GLY A 10 8.46 -17.90 19.62
C GLY A 10 8.27 -16.99 18.40
N LEU A 11 7.04 -16.80 17.92
CA LEU A 11 6.70 -15.91 16.82
C LEU A 11 6.52 -14.48 17.32
N GLU A 12 7.25 -13.54 16.72
CA GLU A 12 7.15 -12.10 17.01
C GLU A 12 6.23 -11.43 15.99
N PHE A 13 5.32 -10.58 16.48
CA PHE A 13 4.34 -9.87 15.66
C PHE A 13 3.82 -8.63 16.40
N ALA A 14 3.11 -7.75 15.70
CA ALA A 14 2.36 -6.64 16.28
C ALA A 14 1.05 -6.49 15.51
N VAL A 15 -0.03 -7.03 16.07
CA VAL A 15 -1.38 -6.91 15.51
C VAL A 15 -2.35 -6.52 16.62
N LYS A 16 -3.51 -5.99 16.25
CA LYS A 16 -4.48 -5.44 17.20
C LYS A 16 -5.03 -6.48 18.18
N ASP A 17 -5.45 -7.64 17.68
CA ASP A 17 -6.08 -8.68 18.49
C ASP A 17 -6.02 -10.06 17.80
N LEU A 18 -5.32 -11.03 18.40
CA LEU A 18 -5.27 -12.40 17.90
C LEU A 18 -6.61 -13.14 18.02
N GLY A 19 -7.53 -12.68 18.87
CA GLY A 19 -8.89 -13.23 18.99
C GLY A 19 -9.71 -13.12 17.71
N LEU A 20 -9.30 -12.26 16.76
CA LEU A 20 -9.96 -12.09 15.47
C LEU A 20 -9.57 -13.15 14.43
N ALA A 21 -8.59 -14.01 14.72
CA ALA A 21 -8.03 -14.94 13.75
C ALA A 21 -9.06 -15.92 13.16
N GLU A 22 -10.06 -16.35 13.94
CA GLU A 22 -11.12 -17.21 13.42
C GLU A 22 -12.00 -16.51 12.38
N ALA A 23 -12.40 -15.26 12.65
CA ALA A 23 -13.16 -14.45 11.70
C ALA A 23 -12.36 -14.21 10.41
N GLY A 24 -11.08 -13.84 10.55
CA GLY A 24 -10.18 -13.68 9.41
C GLY A 24 -9.99 -14.98 8.63
N ARG A 25 -9.86 -16.13 9.30
CA ARG A 25 -9.74 -17.44 8.64
C ARG A 25 -10.99 -17.82 7.85
N HIS A 26 -12.18 -17.43 8.31
CA HIS A 26 -13.41 -17.60 7.52
C HIS A 26 -13.37 -16.76 6.25
N GLN A 27 -12.98 -15.48 6.36
CA GLN A 27 -12.90 -14.59 5.19
C GLN A 27 -11.81 -15.01 4.21
N ILE A 28 -10.64 -15.45 4.68
CA ILE A 28 -9.55 -15.99 3.84
C ILE A 28 -10.05 -17.18 3.03
N ARG A 29 -10.76 -18.14 3.64
CA ARG A 29 -11.31 -19.29 2.91
C ARG A 29 -12.31 -18.87 1.83
N LEU A 30 -13.12 -17.85 2.07
CA LEU A 30 -14.00 -17.29 1.04
C LEU A 30 -13.20 -16.63 -0.08
N ALA A 31 -12.17 -15.84 0.27
CA ALA A 31 -11.31 -15.18 -0.70
C ALA A 31 -10.51 -16.18 -1.56
N GLU A 32 -10.10 -17.33 -1.02
CA GLU A 32 -9.45 -18.39 -1.81
C GLU A 32 -10.34 -18.87 -2.97
N HIS A 33 -11.67 -18.88 -2.82
CA HIS A 33 -12.60 -19.21 -3.91
C HIS A 33 -12.67 -18.11 -4.98
N GLU A 34 -12.46 -16.85 -4.61
CA GLU A 34 -12.47 -15.69 -5.51
C GLU A 34 -11.07 -15.33 -6.04
N MET A 35 -10.01 -16.05 -5.63
CA MET A 35 -8.63 -15.82 -6.06
C MET A 35 -8.04 -17.03 -6.82
N PRO A 36 -8.69 -17.47 -7.92
CA PRO A 36 -8.29 -18.69 -8.63
C PRO A 36 -6.86 -18.64 -9.19
N GLY A 37 -6.34 -17.44 -9.51
CA GLY A 37 -4.95 -17.27 -9.95
C GLY A 37 -3.94 -17.71 -8.90
N LEU A 38 -4.10 -17.27 -7.65
CA LEU A 38 -3.23 -17.69 -6.54
C LEU A 38 -3.40 -19.17 -6.23
N MET A 39 -4.64 -19.67 -6.20
CA MET A 39 -4.90 -21.09 -5.91
C MET A 39 -4.35 -22.02 -7.00
N ALA A 40 -4.45 -21.62 -8.27
CA ALA A 40 -3.82 -22.34 -9.38
C ALA A 40 -2.30 -22.33 -9.24
N THR A 41 -1.70 -21.19 -8.88
CA THR A 41 -0.25 -21.05 -8.69
C THR A 41 0.25 -21.96 -7.55
N ARG A 42 -0.47 -22.00 -6.41
CA ARG A 42 -0.18 -22.95 -5.31
C ARG A 42 -0.15 -24.38 -5.82
N LYS A 43 -1.15 -24.78 -6.62
CA LYS A 43 -1.26 -26.14 -7.17
C LYS A 43 -0.15 -26.46 -8.17
N GLU A 44 0.14 -25.54 -9.09
CA GLU A 44 1.13 -25.72 -10.16
C GLU A 44 2.54 -25.90 -9.59
N TYR A 45 2.92 -25.08 -8.61
CA TYR A 45 4.27 -25.03 -8.08
C TYR A 45 4.48 -25.75 -6.73
N ALA A 46 3.46 -26.48 -6.25
CA ALA A 46 3.51 -27.22 -4.99
C ALA A 46 4.73 -28.17 -4.91
N GLY A 47 5.03 -28.88 -6.00
CA GLY A 47 6.12 -29.86 -6.04
C GLY A 47 7.52 -29.26 -6.17
N SER A 48 7.65 -28.11 -6.83
CA SER A 48 8.96 -27.50 -7.12
C SER A 48 9.46 -26.56 -6.02
N GLN A 49 8.56 -26.04 -5.17
CA GLN A 49 8.88 -25.11 -4.07
C GLN A 49 9.82 -23.97 -4.53
N PRO A 50 9.41 -23.18 -5.56
CA PRO A 50 10.31 -22.27 -6.27
C PRO A 50 10.83 -21.12 -5.39
N LEU A 51 10.13 -20.80 -4.29
CA LEU A 51 10.53 -19.76 -3.35
C LEU A 51 11.32 -20.30 -2.15
N LYS A 52 11.72 -21.57 -2.16
CA LYS A 52 12.53 -22.13 -1.08
C LYS A 52 13.82 -21.34 -0.87
N GLY A 53 13.99 -20.79 0.33
CA GLY A 53 15.12 -19.95 0.72
C GLY A 53 14.96 -18.46 0.41
N ALA A 54 13.83 -18.06 -0.19
CA ALA A 54 13.41 -16.66 -0.23
C ALA A 54 12.99 -16.22 1.19
N ARG A 55 13.42 -15.02 1.57
CA ARG A 55 13.09 -14.34 2.82
C ARG A 55 12.49 -12.99 2.42
N ILE A 56 11.18 -12.99 2.27
CA ILE A 56 10.43 -11.93 1.61
C ILE A 56 9.95 -10.92 2.66
N ALA A 57 10.46 -9.71 2.56
CA ALA A 57 9.97 -8.52 3.24
C ALA A 57 8.79 -7.95 2.43
N GLY A 58 7.56 -8.15 2.90
CA GLY A 58 6.35 -7.61 2.26
C GLY A 58 5.85 -6.33 2.92
N SER A 59 5.59 -5.30 2.11
CA SER A 59 5.06 -4.00 2.52
C SER A 59 3.86 -3.62 1.64
N LEU A 60 2.74 -4.30 1.87
CA LEU A 60 1.49 -4.19 1.12
C LEU A 60 0.33 -4.07 2.10
N HIS A 61 -0.77 -3.43 1.70
CA HIS A 61 -2.00 -3.36 2.50
C HIS A 61 -2.33 -4.71 3.15
N MET A 62 -2.41 -4.77 4.49
CA MET A 62 -2.62 -6.03 5.22
C MET A 62 -4.11 -6.41 5.25
N THR A 63 -4.61 -6.91 4.11
CA THR A 63 -6.01 -7.29 3.89
C THR A 63 -6.22 -8.81 3.83
N VAL A 64 -7.47 -9.26 3.72
CA VAL A 64 -7.82 -10.66 3.44
C VAL A 64 -7.22 -11.13 2.11
N GLN A 65 -7.20 -10.28 1.08
CA GLN A 65 -6.63 -10.61 -0.22
C GLN A 65 -5.12 -10.82 -0.09
N THR A 66 -4.44 -9.93 0.63
CA THR A 66 -3.01 -10.03 0.92
C THR A 66 -2.70 -11.24 1.79
N ALA A 67 -3.58 -11.63 2.71
CA ALA A 67 -3.42 -12.86 3.48
C ALA A 67 -3.35 -14.12 2.58
N VAL A 68 -4.19 -14.19 1.53
CA VAL A 68 -4.12 -15.28 0.53
C VAL A 68 -2.81 -15.23 -0.26
N LEU A 69 -2.32 -14.03 -0.59
CA LEU A 69 -1.00 -13.83 -1.21
C LEU A 69 0.12 -14.35 -0.31
N ILE A 70 0.18 -13.91 0.95
CA ILE A 70 1.18 -14.34 1.95
C ILE A 70 1.20 -15.87 2.06
N GLU A 71 0.03 -16.49 2.25
CA GLU A 71 -0.06 -17.94 2.37
C GLU A 71 0.29 -18.67 1.07
N THR A 72 0.15 -18.01 -0.10
CA THR A 72 0.67 -18.52 -1.37
C THR A 72 2.18 -18.52 -1.38
N LEU A 73 2.83 -17.41 -0.98
CA LEU A 73 4.30 -17.33 -0.91
C LEU A 73 4.87 -18.42 0.01
N VAL A 74 4.27 -18.60 1.19
CA VAL A 74 4.64 -19.64 2.16
C VAL A 74 4.43 -21.04 1.58
N ALA A 75 3.29 -21.31 0.94
CA ALA A 75 3.00 -22.60 0.31
C ALA A 75 4.00 -22.95 -0.81
N LEU A 76 4.65 -21.95 -1.42
CA LEU A 76 5.68 -22.10 -2.43
C LEU A 76 7.11 -22.13 -1.87
N GLY A 77 7.26 -22.09 -0.55
CA GLY A 77 8.52 -22.33 0.17
C GLY A 77 9.20 -21.09 0.75
N ALA A 78 8.58 -19.90 0.66
CA ALA A 78 9.17 -18.67 1.20
C ALA A 78 9.05 -18.60 2.74
N GLU A 79 10.04 -17.97 3.36
CA GLU A 79 9.88 -17.33 4.67
C GLU A 79 9.40 -15.90 4.42
N VAL A 80 8.41 -15.44 5.19
CA VAL A 80 7.76 -14.14 4.95
C VAL A 80 7.67 -13.34 6.25
N ARG A 81 7.87 -12.02 6.17
CA ARG A 81 7.52 -11.04 7.20
C ARG A 81 6.72 -9.93 6.55
N TRP A 82 5.75 -9.36 7.26
CA TRP A 82 4.79 -8.43 6.64
C TRP A 82 4.53 -7.17 7.46
N VAL A 83 4.36 -6.05 6.76
CA VAL A 83 3.82 -4.78 7.25
C VAL A 83 2.76 -4.28 6.27
N SER A 84 1.90 -3.38 6.74
CA SER A 84 1.01 -2.63 5.86
C SER A 84 1.76 -1.47 5.18
N CYS A 85 1.37 -1.05 3.99
CA CYS A 85 1.87 0.17 3.32
C CYS A 85 0.98 1.41 3.57
N ASN A 86 -0.05 1.29 4.42
CA ASN A 86 -0.89 2.43 4.79
C ASN A 86 -1.53 2.23 6.17
N ILE A 87 -1.53 3.30 6.98
CA ILE A 87 -1.98 3.35 8.38
C ILE A 87 -3.44 2.94 8.60
N PHE A 88 -4.31 3.01 7.58
CA PHE A 88 -5.73 2.68 7.69
C PHE A 88 -6.16 1.46 6.89
N SER A 89 -5.26 0.85 6.12
CA SER A 89 -5.65 -0.19 5.17
C SER A 89 -5.73 -1.60 5.75
N THR A 90 -5.11 -1.84 6.91
CA THR A 90 -5.13 -3.15 7.58
C THR A 90 -6.55 -3.57 7.91
N GLN A 91 -6.87 -4.84 7.62
CA GLN A 91 -8.01 -5.57 8.16
C GLN A 91 -7.49 -6.41 9.33
N ASP A 92 -7.82 -5.98 10.56
CA ASP A 92 -7.23 -6.52 11.79
C ASP A 92 -7.46 -8.04 11.92
N GLU A 93 -8.61 -8.53 11.45
CA GLU A 93 -8.94 -9.95 11.40
C GLU A 93 -8.06 -10.75 10.43
N ALA A 94 -7.70 -10.17 9.29
CA ALA A 94 -6.79 -10.80 8.34
C ALA A 94 -5.37 -10.86 8.91
N ALA A 95 -4.90 -9.76 9.49
CA ALA A 95 -3.60 -9.71 10.17
C ALA A 95 -3.50 -10.79 11.27
N ALA A 96 -4.52 -10.91 12.12
CA ALA A 96 -4.59 -11.95 13.14
C ALA A 96 -4.58 -13.37 12.55
N ALA A 97 -5.35 -13.61 11.50
CA ALA A 97 -5.44 -14.93 10.86
C ALA A 97 -4.13 -15.34 10.17
N VAL A 98 -3.36 -14.39 9.65
CA VAL A 98 -2.02 -14.61 9.06
C VAL A 98 -0.99 -14.95 10.13
N VAL A 99 -1.02 -14.28 11.28
CA VAL A 99 -0.13 -14.62 12.41
C VAL A 99 -0.45 -16.01 12.96
N VAL A 100 -1.72 -16.32 13.16
CA VAL A 100 -2.15 -17.64 13.66
C VAL A 100 -1.87 -18.73 12.63
N GLY A 101 -2.02 -18.46 11.34
CA GLY A 101 -1.81 -19.40 10.25
C GLY A 101 -2.96 -20.42 10.11
N PRO A 102 -2.96 -21.22 9.03
CA PRO A 102 -4.09 -22.10 8.68
C PRO A 102 -4.29 -23.27 9.66
N ASN A 103 -3.24 -23.64 10.40
CA ASN A 103 -3.24 -24.79 11.29
C ASN A 103 -2.87 -24.42 12.75
N GLY A 104 -2.74 -23.13 13.06
CA GLY A 104 -2.39 -22.66 14.41
C GLY A 104 -3.62 -22.29 15.24
N THR A 105 -3.37 -21.91 16.49
CA THR A 105 -4.35 -21.25 17.36
C THR A 105 -3.76 -19.95 17.91
N PRO A 106 -4.56 -19.03 18.47
CA PRO A 106 -4.02 -17.82 19.11
C PRO A 106 -2.93 -18.08 20.17
N GLU A 107 -3.02 -19.20 20.90
CA GLU A 107 -2.05 -19.60 21.93
C GLU A 107 -0.81 -20.28 21.34
N LYS A 108 -0.94 -20.86 20.15
CA LYS A 108 0.11 -21.55 19.42
C LYS A 108 0.09 -21.17 17.95
N PRO A 109 0.42 -19.90 17.62
CA PRO A 109 0.43 -19.43 16.25
C PRO A 109 1.49 -20.19 15.45
N ALA A 110 1.16 -20.47 14.20
CA ALA A 110 1.97 -21.23 13.25
C ALA A 110 1.98 -20.55 11.86
N GLY A 111 1.66 -19.26 11.81
CA GLY A 111 1.71 -18.44 10.61
C GLY A 111 3.02 -17.68 10.48
N VAL A 112 2.94 -16.42 10.05
CA VAL A 112 4.13 -15.56 9.80
C VAL A 112 4.12 -14.28 10.64
N PRO A 113 5.28 -13.64 10.86
CA PRO A 113 5.35 -12.32 11.49
C PRO A 113 4.58 -11.26 10.69
N VAL A 114 3.67 -10.56 11.36
CA VAL A 114 2.93 -9.41 10.83
C VAL A 114 3.04 -8.26 11.83
N PHE A 115 3.40 -7.07 11.35
CA PHE A 115 3.44 -5.84 12.14
C PHE A 115 2.51 -4.83 11.45
N ALA A 116 1.22 -4.96 11.74
CA ALA A 116 0.18 -4.16 11.08
C ALA A 116 -1.10 -4.13 11.92
N TRP A 117 -1.71 -2.96 12.08
CA TRP A 117 -3.08 -2.79 12.58
C TRP A 117 -3.76 -1.59 11.94
N LYS A 118 -5.09 -1.55 12.00
CA LYS A 118 -5.86 -0.40 11.49
C LYS A 118 -5.76 0.77 12.47
N GLY A 119 -5.35 1.93 11.97
CA GLY A 119 -5.23 3.17 12.74
C GLY A 119 -3.87 3.35 13.42
N GLU A 120 -2.80 2.95 12.73
CA GLU A 120 -1.42 3.27 13.11
C GLU A 120 -1.18 4.79 13.15
N THR A 121 -0.32 5.27 14.05
CA THR A 121 0.33 6.58 13.87
C THR A 121 1.47 6.46 12.85
N LEU A 122 2.01 7.59 12.37
CA LEU A 122 3.19 7.56 11.49
C LEU A 122 4.40 6.89 12.19
N GLU A 123 4.59 7.11 13.49
CA GLU A 123 5.64 6.44 14.25
C GLU A 123 5.40 4.94 14.42
N ASP A 124 4.14 4.52 14.51
CA ASP A 124 3.77 3.10 14.50
C ASP A 124 4.13 2.46 13.16
N TYR A 125 3.73 3.09 12.06
CA TYR A 125 3.95 2.64 10.68
C TYR A 125 5.44 2.45 10.37
N TRP A 126 6.26 3.47 10.62
CA TRP A 126 7.70 3.39 10.36
C TRP A 126 8.42 2.47 11.36
N TRP A 127 7.91 2.33 12.59
CA TRP A 127 8.40 1.31 13.52
C TRP A 127 8.11 -0.11 13.02
N CYS A 128 6.90 -0.37 12.53
CA CYS A 128 6.51 -1.64 11.91
C CYS A 128 7.43 -1.95 10.72
N THR A 129 7.63 -0.99 9.83
CA THR A 129 8.54 -1.12 8.67
C THR A 129 9.97 -1.46 9.10
N ASP A 130 10.46 -0.92 10.22
CA ASP A 130 11.78 -1.26 10.76
C ASP A 130 11.88 -2.71 11.31
N GLN A 131 10.75 -3.35 11.67
CA GLN A 131 10.69 -4.77 12.07
C GLN A 131 10.76 -5.75 10.89
N LEU A 132 10.63 -5.26 9.65
CA LEU A 132 10.43 -6.10 8.46
C LEU A 132 11.67 -6.95 8.10
N TRP A 133 12.87 -6.51 8.49
CA TRP A 133 14.12 -6.95 7.86
C TRP A 133 14.76 -8.22 8.45
N GLU A 134 14.46 -8.56 9.71
CA GLU A 134 15.19 -9.59 10.47
C GLU A 134 14.45 -10.93 10.47
N PHE A 135 15.08 -11.99 9.92
CA PHE A 135 14.50 -13.33 9.79
C PHE A 135 15.04 -14.33 10.82
N GLY A 136 15.76 -13.85 11.84
CA GLY A 136 16.37 -14.69 12.88
C GLY A 136 17.69 -15.34 12.44
N ASP A 137 18.45 -15.85 13.41
CA ASP A 137 19.75 -16.53 13.20
C ASP A 137 20.76 -15.74 12.33
N GLY A 138 20.73 -14.41 12.43
CA GLY A 138 21.58 -13.52 11.63
C GLY A 138 21.18 -13.41 10.15
N LYS A 139 20.06 -14.03 9.75
CA LYS A 139 19.49 -13.89 8.41
C LYS A 139 18.65 -12.62 8.31
N VAL A 140 18.76 -11.96 7.17
CA VAL A 140 17.96 -10.78 6.82
C VAL A 140 17.21 -11.01 5.51
N ALA A 141 16.21 -10.16 5.22
CA ALA A 141 15.46 -10.23 3.97
C ALA A 141 16.39 -10.29 2.74
N ASN A 142 15.99 -11.09 1.74
CA ASN A 142 16.72 -11.19 0.46
C ASN A 142 15.84 -10.88 -0.76
N MET A 143 14.58 -10.51 -0.53
CA MET A 143 13.61 -10.10 -1.53
C MET A 143 12.68 -9.07 -0.88
N ILE A 144 12.21 -8.09 -1.66
CA ILE A 144 11.17 -7.15 -1.24
C ILE A 144 9.94 -7.34 -2.13
N LEU A 145 8.76 -7.32 -1.52
CA LEU A 145 7.46 -7.21 -2.21
C LEU A 145 6.84 -5.89 -1.71
N ASP A 146 6.78 -4.87 -2.55
CA ASP A 146 6.51 -3.49 -2.16
C ASP A 146 5.27 -2.94 -2.88
N ASP A 147 4.55 -2.04 -2.23
CA ASP A 147 3.42 -1.27 -2.77
C ASP A 147 3.56 0.16 -2.26
N GLY A 148 4.00 1.05 -3.16
CA GLY A 148 4.28 2.45 -2.84
C GLY A 148 5.76 2.82 -2.71
N GLY A 149 6.62 1.80 -2.63
CA GLY A 149 8.06 1.95 -2.57
C GLY A 149 8.63 2.38 -1.22
N ASP A 150 7.88 2.27 -0.12
CA ASP A 150 8.33 2.74 1.20
C ASP A 150 9.36 1.82 1.84
N ALA A 151 9.20 0.49 1.70
CA ALA A 151 10.21 -0.46 2.14
C ALA A 151 11.50 -0.26 1.33
N THR A 152 11.38 -0.05 0.03
CA THR A 152 12.50 0.28 -0.86
C THR A 152 13.16 1.61 -0.48
N LEU A 153 12.38 2.65 -0.18
CA LEU A 153 12.86 3.95 0.25
C LEU A 153 13.68 3.84 1.54
N LEU A 154 13.20 3.11 2.54
CA LEU A 154 13.90 2.95 3.81
C LEU A 154 15.28 2.30 3.62
N VAL A 155 15.38 1.29 2.75
CA VAL A 155 16.67 0.66 2.42
C VAL A 155 17.60 1.65 1.71
N HIS A 156 17.14 2.35 0.69
CA HIS A 156 17.98 3.28 -0.09
C HIS A 156 18.47 4.45 0.78
N LYS A 157 17.58 5.09 1.55
CA LYS A 157 17.94 6.16 2.48
C LYS A 157 18.82 5.68 3.62
N GLY A 158 18.59 4.46 4.11
CA GLY A 158 19.46 3.82 5.08
C GLY A 158 20.89 3.68 4.57
N VAL A 159 21.08 3.17 3.35
CA VAL A 159 22.41 3.05 2.72
C VAL A 159 23.05 4.42 2.48
N GLU A 160 22.28 5.39 1.98
CA GLU A 160 22.74 6.77 1.76
C GLU A 160 23.29 7.38 3.05
N PHE A 161 22.54 7.31 4.14
CA PHE A 161 22.93 7.94 5.41
C PHE A 161 24.02 7.16 6.16
N GLU A 162 24.06 5.84 6.05
CA GLU A 162 25.18 5.03 6.55
C GLU A 162 26.49 5.38 5.83
N ALA A 163 26.45 5.56 4.50
CA ALA A 163 27.61 5.98 3.71
C ALA A 163 28.05 7.42 4.04
N ALA A 164 27.10 8.33 4.26
CA ALA A 164 27.37 9.69 4.71
C ALA A 164 27.88 9.76 6.17
N GLY A 165 27.68 8.70 6.96
CA GLY A 165 28.08 8.60 8.36
C GLY A 165 27.17 9.36 9.34
N ALA A 166 26.08 9.96 8.85
CA ALA A 166 25.09 10.67 9.65
C ALA A 166 23.74 10.74 8.94
N VAL A 167 22.66 10.75 9.72
CA VAL A 167 21.30 11.06 9.24
C VAL A 167 21.08 12.57 9.33
N PRO A 168 20.60 13.25 8.27
CA PRO A 168 20.38 14.69 8.29
C PRO A 168 19.36 15.10 9.37
N GLN A 169 19.43 16.35 9.81
CA GLN A 169 18.42 16.93 10.68
C GLN A 169 17.20 17.34 9.86
N PRO A 170 15.97 17.11 10.35
CA PRO A 170 14.78 17.62 9.68
C PRO A 170 14.78 19.16 9.69
N THR A 171 14.22 19.73 8.64
CA THR A 171 13.91 21.15 8.49
C THR A 171 12.43 21.40 8.81
N ASP A 172 12.06 22.66 9.03
CA ASP A 172 10.66 23.00 9.29
C ASP A 172 9.75 22.69 8.08
N ASP A 173 10.29 22.81 6.87
CA ASP A 173 9.60 22.58 5.60
C ASP A 173 9.43 21.09 5.23
N ASP A 174 10.13 20.18 5.92
CA ASP A 174 9.99 18.74 5.65
C ASP A 174 8.58 18.24 6.04
N PRO A 175 8.00 17.31 5.25
CA PRO A 175 6.76 16.64 5.62
C PRO A 175 6.89 15.94 6.98
N GLU A 176 5.81 15.95 7.77
CA GLU A 176 5.79 15.31 9.10
C GLU A 176 6.26 13.85 9.04
N GLU A 177 5.78 13.10 8.06
CA GLU A 177 6.18 11.72 7.83
C GLU A 177 7.69 11.58 7.56
N PHE A 178 8.28 12.46 6.76
CA PHE A 178 9.71 12.40 6.48
C PHE A 178 10.55 12.64 7.75
N LYS A 179 10.07 13.48 8.68
CA LYS A 179 10.71 13.65 10.00
C LYS A 179 10.73 12.35 10.79
N VAL A 180 9.64 11.55 10.71
CA VAL A 180 9.55 10.22 11.32
C VAL A 180 10.49 9.21 10.65
N VAL A 181 10.61 9.24 9.32
CA VAL A 181 11.59 8.42 8.56
C VAL A 181 13.01 8.73 9.03
N LEU A 182 13.38 10.01 9.11
CA LEU A 182 14.70 10.43 9.58
C LEU A 182 14.97 9.95 11.02
N GLU A 183 13.99 10.04 11.92
CA GLU A 183 14.15 9.54 13.29
C GLU A 183 14.29 8.01 13.36
N THR A 184 13.54 7.28 12.53
CA THR A 184 13.64 5.82 12.41
C THR A 184 15.03 5.41 11.94
N LEU A 185 15.54 6.04 10.88
CA LEU A 185 16.90 5.80 10.39
C LEU A 185 17.97 6.22 11.38
N ARG A 186 17.78 7.31 12.13
CA ARG A 186 18.72 7.78 13.15
C ARG A 186 18.88 6.74 14.27
N LYS A 187 17.78 6.14 14.74
CA LYS A 187 17.81 5.03 15.70
C LYS A 187 18.50 3.80 15.11
N SER A 188 18.20 3.45 13.85
CA SER A 188 18.82 2.32 13.17
C SER A 188 20.35 2.46 13.05
N VAL A 189 20.82 3.62 12.55
CA VAL A 189 22.26 3.93 12.39
C VAL A 189 23.01 4.00 13.72
N ALA A 190 22.34 4.46 14.79
CA ALA A 190 22.93 4.46 16.13
C ALA A 190 23.17 3.04 16.66
N ASN A 191 22.33 2.07 16.26
CA ASN A 191 22.42 0.67 16.68
C ASN A 191 23.41 -0.14 15.82
N ASP A 192 23.32 -0.07 14.49
CA ASP A 192 24.28 -0.66 13.56
C ASP A 192 24.49 0.28 12.36
N LYS A 193 25.71 0.80 12.24
CA LYS A 193 26.12 1.76 11.19
C LYS A 193 26.20 1.16 9.79
N GLN A 194 25.95 -0.14 9.63
CA GLN A 194 26.06 -0.87 8.38
C GLN A 194 24.85 -1.79 8.13
N ARG A 195 23.75 -1.60 8.87
CA ARG A 195 22.57 -2.48 8.81
C ARG A 195 21.99 -2.52 7.40
N PHE A 196 21.67 -1.35 6.84
CA PHE A 196 21.07 -1.23 5.51
C PHE A 196 22.09 -1.50 4.39
N THR A 197 23.37 -1.17 4.61
CA THR A 197 24.46 -1.50 3.68
C THR A 197 24.68 -3.01 3.56
N LYS A 198 24.54 -3.78 4.64
CA LYS A 198 24.58 -5.25 4.60
C LYS A 198 23.29 -5.80 3.99
N LEU A 199 22.14 -5.30 4.41
CA LEU A 199 20.83 -5.72 3.91
C LEU A 199 20.69 -5.55 2.39
N SER A 200 21.05 -4.38 1.86
CA SER A 200 20.97 -4.10 0.41
C SER A 200 21.79 -5.07 -0.45
N LYS A 201 22.89 -5.61 0.08
CA LYS A 201 23.71 -6.62 -0.61
C LYS A 201 23.08 -8.02 -0.60
N GLU A 202 22.20 -8.30 0.35
CA GLU A 202 21.46 -9.56 0.43
C GLU A 202 20.18 -9.54 -0.42
N ILE A 203 19.60 -8.35 -0.65
CA ILE A 203 18.40 -8.20 -1.48
C ILE A 203 18.74 -8.50 -2.95
N LYS A 204 18.03 -9.49 -3.50
CA LYS A 204 18.16 -9.93 -4.89
C LYS A 204 17.24 -9.17 -5.85
N GLY A 205 16.21 -8.52 -5.32
CA GLY A 205 15.34 -7.64 -6.07
C GLY A 205 14.07 -7.26 -5.32
N VAL A 206 13.32 -6.34 -5.91
CA VAL A 206 12.00 -5.89 -5.48
C VAL A 206 10.95 -6.13 -6.56
N THR A 207 9.74 -6.48 -6.16
CA THR A 207 8.56 -6.42 -7.03
C THR A 207 7.65 -5.30 -6.52
N GLU A 208 7.33 -4.33 -7.36
CA GLU A 208 6.56 -3.14 -6.97
C GLU A 208 5.18 -3.13 -7.62
N GLU A 209 4.15 -3.01 -6.80
CA GLU A 209 2.75 -3.21 -7.16
C GLU A 209 2.08 -1.99 -7.78
N THR A 210 2.45 -0.76 -7.40
CA THR A 210 1.66 0.43 -7.74
C THR A 210 2.38 1.46 -8.59
N THR A 211 1.61 2.28 -9.30
CA THR A 211 2.11 3.34 -10.20
C THR A 211 3.09 4.27 -9.46
N THR A 212 2.73 4.71 -8.25
CA THR A 212 3.54 5.64 -7.46
C THR A 212 4.90 5.05 -7.05
N GLY A 213 4.93 3.80 -6.58
CA GLY A 213 6.19 3.12 -6.25
C GLY A 213 7.04 2.87 -7.51
N VAL A 214 6.43 2.53 -8.64
CA VAL A 214 7.12 2.40 -9.93
C VAL A 214 7.76 3.73 -10.37
N HIS A 215 7.10 4.86 -10.15
CA HIS A 215 7.71 6.17 -10.42
C HIS A 215 8.96 6.40 -9.59
N LYS A 216 8.92 6.13 -8.27
CA LYS A 216 10.10 6.20 -7.39
C LYS A 216 11.24 5.28 -7.87
N LEU A 217 10.91 4.05 -8.33
CA LEU A 217 11.90 3.14 -8.91
C LEU A 217 12.55 3.72 -10.17
N TYR A 218 11.77 4.33 -11.07
CA TYR A 218 12.32 4.97 -12.27
C TYR A 218 13.19 6.19 -11.94
N GLU A 219 12.88 6.93 -10.88
CA GLU A 219 13.75 8.02 -10.39
C GLU A 219 15.11 7.47 -9.95
N LEU A 220 15.13 6.40 -9.16
CA LEU A 220 16.36 5.70 -8.76
C LEU A 220 17.15 5.14 -9.95
N VAL A 221 16.46 4.63 -10.97
CA VAL A 221 17.12 4.17 -12.21
C VAL A 221 17.75 5.35 -12.95
N LYS A 222 17.03 6.48 -13.08
CA LYS A 222 17.51 7.68 -13.77
C LYS A 222 18.70 8.32 -13.06
N SER A 223 18.72 8.32 -11.72
CA SER A 223 19.85 8.81 -10.94
C SER A 223 21.02 7.82 -10.87
N GLY A 224 20.80 6.56 -11.25
CA GLY A 224 21.81 5.49 -11.14
C GLY A 224 21.99 4.97 -9.71
N GLU A 225 21.00 5.19 -8.84
CA GLU A 225 21.05 4.88 -7.41
C GLU A 225 20.27 3.62 -7.04
N LEU A 226 19.55 3.00 -7.98
CA LEU A 226 18.82 1.75 -7.72
C LEU A 226 19.79 0.63 -7.29
N LEU A 227 19.64 0.16 -6.04
CA LEU A 227 20.58 -0.76 -5.40
C LEU A 227 20.43 -2.23 -5.86
N PHE A 228 19.24 -2.63 -6.33
CA PHE A 228 18.93 -4.00 -6.71
C PHE A 228 17.87 -4.04 -7.83
N PRO A 229 17.77 -5.15 -8.60
CA PRO A 229 16.79 -5.28 -9.68
C PRO A 229 15.36 -5.04 -9.21
N ALA A 230 14.54 -4.41 -10.05
CA ALA A 230 13.13 -4.17 -9.77
C ALA A 230 12.25 -4.73 -10.90
N ILE A 231 11.13 -5.36 -10.53
CA ILE A 231 10.06 -5.74 -11.45
C ILE A 231 8.87 -4.82 -11.19
N ASN A 232 8.49 -4.09 -12.22
CA ASN A 232 7.26 -3.32 -12.27
C ASN A 232 6.08 -4.28 -12.49
N VAL A 233 5.36 -4.59 -11.40
CA VAL A 233 4.15 -5.43 -11.47
C VAL A 233 2.97 -4.60 -11.95
N ASN A 234 2.90 -3.31 -11.57
CA ASN A 234 1.80 -2.40 -11.91
C ASN A 234 1.47 -2.41 -13.41
N ASP A 235 2.49 -2.32 -14.26
CA ASP A 235 2.32 -2.18 -15.71
C ASP A 235 2.08 -3.52 -16.43
N SER A 236 2.00 -4.63 -15.69
CA SER A 236 1.42 -5.85 -16.21
C SER A 236 -0.01 -5.55 -16.69
N VAL A 237 -0.36 -5.99 -17.89
CA VAL A 237 -1.67 -5.73 -18.49
C VAL A 237 -2.80 -6.22 -17.59
N THR A 238 -2.60 -7.36 -16.92
CA THR A 238 -3.56 -7.97 -15.98
C THR A 238 -3.62 -7.26 -14.63
N LYS A 239 -2.74 -6.28 -14.37
CA LYS A 239 -2.75 -5.42 -13.18
C LYS A 239 -3.33 -4.07 -13.55
N SER A 240 -2.61 -3.21 -14.27
CA SER A 240 -3.06 -1.83 -14.53
C SER A 240 -4.45 -1.74 -15.18
N LYS A 241 -4.78 -2.63 -16.12
CA LYS A 241 -6.09 -2.60 -16.82
C LYS A 241 -7.22 -3.33 -16.09
N PHE A 242 -6.93 -3.97 -14.96
CA PHE A 242 -7.92 -4.71 -14.19
C PHE A 242 -8.05 -4.18 -12.77
N ASP A 243 -6.98 -4.23 -11.99
CA ASP A 243 -6.94 -3.77 -10.61
C ASP A 243 -7.23 -2.27 -10.54
N ASN A 244 -6.36 -1.44 -11.13
CA ASN A 244 -6.47 0.01 -11.02
C ASN A 244 -7.80 0.52 -11.60
N LYS A 245 -8.34 -0.13 -12.65
CA LYS A 245 -9.62 0.26 -13.25
C LYS A 245 -10.82 -0.36 -12.56
N TYR A 246 -11.00 -1.68 -12.64
CA TYR A 246 -12.20 -2.35 -12.15
C TYR A 246 -12.20 -2.56 -10.63
N GLY A 247 -11.02 -2.66 -10.01
CA GLY A 247 -10.86 -2.64 -8.56
C GLY A 247 -11.35 -1.32 -7.99
N CYS A 248 -10.82 -0.19 -8.45
CA CYS A 248 -11.30 1.14 -8.04
C CYS A 248 -12.77 1.38 -8.42
N ARG A 249 -13.24 0.84 -9.55
CA ARG A 249 -14.67 0.89 -9.90
C ARG A 249 -15.55 0.24 -8.82
N HIS A 250 -15.07 -0.83 -8.19
CA HIS A 250 -15.79 -1.49 -7.10
C HIS A 250 -15.59 -0.76 -5.76
N SER A 251 -14.34 -0.49 -5.39
CA SER A 251 -13.98 -0.06 -4.03
C SER A 251 -14.22 1.42 -3.75
N LEU A 252 -14.21 2.31 -4.76
CA LEU A 252 -14.41 3.74 -4.53
C LEU A 252 -15.77 4.03 -3.89
N VAL A 253 -16.85 3.58 -4.53
CA VAL A 253 -18.21 3.83 -4.04
C VAL A 253 -18.48 3.07 -2.75
N ASP A 254 -17.86 1.90 -2.55
CA ASP A 254 -17.92 1.19 -1.26
C ASP A 254 -17.32 2.04 -0.13
N GLY A 255 -16.15 2.64 -0.36
CA GLY A 255 -15.53 3.58 0.59
C GLY A 255 -16.42 4.78 0.91
N ILE A 256 -16.97 5.44 -0.12
CA ILE A 256 -17.89 6.59 0.05
C ILE A 256 -19.14 6.17 0.84
N ASN A 257 -19.74 5.03 0.48
CA ASN A 257 -20.95 4.52 1.12
C ASN A 257 -20.72 4.25 2.60
N ARG A 258 -19.69 3.47 2.95
CA ARG A 258 -19.39 3.15 4.36
C ARG A 258 -19.04 4.38 5.19
N ALA A 259 -18.41 5.39 4.58
CA ALA A 259 -17.96 6.57 5.30
C ALA A 259 -19.06 7.62 5.52
N THR A 260 -20.04 7.69 4.62
CA THR A 260 -20.95 8.85 4.57
C THR A 260 -22.42 8.53 4.37
N ASP A 261 -22.76 7.31 3.91
CA ASP A 261 -24.11 6.91 3.47
C ASP A 261 -24.75 7.90 2.47
N VAL A 262 -23.95 8.74 1.81
CA VAL A 262 -24.47 9.79 0.92
C VAL A 262 -25.14 9.17 -0.29
N LEU A 263 -26.30 9.69 -0.67
CA LEU A 263 -26.87 9.38 -1.97
C LEU A 263 -25.99 9.98 -3.07
N ILE A 264 -25.27 9.13 -3.81
CA ILE A 264 -24.41 9.52 -4.94
C ILE A 264 -25.26 9.96 -6.15
N GLY A 265 -26.39 9.31 -6.40
CA GLY A 265 -27.29 9.65 -7.50
C GLY A 265 -27.77 11.12 -7.46
N GLY A 266 -27.67 11.80 -8.60
CA GLY A 266 -28.05 13.20 -8.75
C GLY A 266 -27.04 14.22 -8.20
N LYS A 267 -25.92 13.77 -7.61
CA LYS A 267 -24.82 14.64 -7.17
C LYS A 267 -23.89 14.98 -8.32
N VAL A 268 -23.13 16.06 -8.16
CA VAL A 268 -21.98 16.38 -9.00
C VAL A 268 -20.73 15.84 -8.34
N ALA A 269 -20.04 14.92 -9.03
CA ALA A 269 -18.78 14.37 -8.55
C ALA A 269 -17.63 14.82 -9.45
N VAL A 270 -16.52 15.24 -8.86
CA VAL A 270 -15.30 15.65 -9.56
C VAL A 270 -14.26 14.56 -9.35
N VAL A 271 -13.73 14.03 -10.45
CA VAL A 271 -12.61 13.08 -10.44
C VAL A 271 -11.38 13.81 -10.97
N CYS A 272 -10.38 14.00 -10.12
CA CYS A 272 -9.13 14.64 -10.51
C CYS A 272 -8.16 13.57 -11.02
N GLY A 273 -7.82 13.63 -12.30
CA GLY A 273 -7.08 12.59 -13.01
C GLY A 273 -8.01 11.57 -13.69
N PHE A 274 -7.58 11.09 -14.84
CA PHE A 274 -8.30 10.16 -15.71
C PHE A 274 -7.37 9.09 -16.27
N GLY A 275 -6.36 8.70 -15.48
CA GLY A 275 -5.61 7.44 -15.66
C GLY A 275 -6.50 6.21 -15.43
N ASP A 276 -5.91 5.03 -15.22
CA ASP A 276 -6.71 3.81 -15.01
C ASP A 276 -7.58 3.88 -13.74
N VAL A 277 -7.05 4.46 -12.64
CA VAL A 277 -7.81 4.73 -11.40
C VAL A 277 -8.95 5.72 -11.66
N GLY A 278 -8.64 6.88 -12.24
CA GLY A 278 -9.64 7.90 -12.58
C GLY A 278 -10.76 7.39 -13.48
N LYS A 279 -10.43 6.54 -14.46
CA LYS A 279 -11.42 5.86 -15.31
C LYS A 279 -12.36 4.96 -14.50
N GLY A 280 -11.81 4.11 -13.63
CA GLY A 280 -12.61 3.25 -12.76
C GLY A 280 -13.53 4.05 -11.83
N SER A 281 -12.97 5.10 -11.22
CA SER A 281 -13.66 6.03 -10.33
C SER A 281 -14.82 6.74 -11.01
N ALA A 282 -14.59 7.31 -12.19
CA ALA A 282 -15.61 8.00 -12.98
C ALA A 282 -16.69 7.04 -13.50
N GLU A 283 -16.32 5.81 -13.89
CA GLU A 283 -17.28 4.78 -14.30
C GLU A 283 -18.21 4.39 -13.13
N SER A 284 -17.65 4.22 -11.93
CA SER A 284 -18.40 3.86 -10.72
C SER A 284 -19.39 4.94 -10.29
N LEU A 285 -18.92 6.18 -10.19
CA LEU A 285 -19.75 7.33 -9.81
C LEU A 285 -20.88 7.56 -10.82
N ARG A 286 -20.57 7.48 -12.13
CA ARG A 286 -21.60 7.59 -13.18
C ARG A 286 -22.59 6.44 -13.12
N GLY A 287 -22.13 5.21 -12.83
CA GLY A 287 -22.97 4.04 -12.65
C GLY A 287 -23.99 4.18 -11.51
N GLN A 288 -23.68 4.99 -10.49
CA GLN A 288 -24.58 5.35 -9.39
C GLN A 288 -25.48 6.56 -9.71
N GLY A 289 -25.38 7.14 -10.91
CA GLY A 289 -26.19 8.27 -11.34
C GLY A 289 -25.63 9.64 -10.95
N ALA A 290 -24.35 9.75 -10.57
CA ALA A 290 -23.70 11.05 -10.41
C ALA A 290 -23.46 11.71 -11.77
N ARG A 291 -23.53 13.05 -11.80
CA ARG A 291 -23.00 13.87 -12.89
C ARG A 291 -21.50 14.05 -12.65
N VAL A 292 -20.70 13.29 -13.38
CA VAL A 292 -19.24 13.28 -13.20
C VAL A 292 -18.57 14.33 -14.08
N ILE A 293 -17.67 15.09 -13.48
CA ILE A 293 -16.75 16.04 -14.13
C ILE A 293 -15.32 15.53 -13.89
N VAL A 294 -14.46 15.63 -14.90
CA VAL A 294 -13.06 15.20 -14.84
C VAL A 294 -12.14 16.41 -14.91
N THR A 295 -11.06 16.40 -14.14
CA THR A 295 -9.91 17.29 -14.36
C THR A 295 -8.75 16.48 -14.91
N GLU A 296 -8.03 17.02 -15.89
CA GLU A 296 -6.90 16.33 -16.51
C GLU A 296 -5.85 17.30 -17.04
N ILE A 297 -4.59 16.88 -16.91
CA ILE A 297 -3.42 17.57 -17.46
C ILE A 297 -2.97 16.93 -18.79
N ASP A 298 -3.25 15.64 -19.00
CA ASP A 298 -2.89 14.94 -20.22
C ASP A 298 -4.03 15.09 -21.26
N PRO A 299 -3.77 15.68 -22.45
CA PRO A 299 -4.80 15.91 -23.45
C PRO A 299 -5.38 14.62 -24.04
N ILE A 300 -4.64 13.50 -24.02
CA ILE A 300 -5.11 12.19 -24.47
C ILE A 300 -6.14 11.67 -23.47
N CYS A 301 -5.83 11.71 -22.16
CA CYS A 301 -6.75 11.30 -21.11
C CYS A 301 -7.98 12.21 -21.05
N ALA A 302 -7.81 13.53 -21.17
CA ALA A 302 -8.91 14.48 -21.26
C ALA A 302 -9.83 14.19 -22.46
N LEU A 303 -9.25 13.91 -23.64
CA LEU A 303 -10.05 13.56 -24.81
C LEU A 303 -10.80 12.23 -24.62
N GLN A 304 -10.19 11.23 -23.97
CA GLN A 304 -10.87 10.00 -23.60
C GLN A 304 -12.07 10.28 -22.68
N ALA A 305 -11.89 11.10 -21.64
CA ALA A 305 -12.97 11.49 -20.74
C ALA A 305 -14.14 12.15 -21.49
N ALA A 306 -13.83 13.11 -22.38
CA ALA A 306 -14.83 13.77 -23.21
C ALA A 306 -15.56 12.79 -24.14
N MET A 307 -14.84 11.86 -24.77
CA MET A 307 -15.40 10.83 -25.66
C MET A 307 -16.27 9.81 -24.91
N GLU A 308 -16.00 9.59 -23.63
CA GLU A 308 -16.83 8.77 -22.75
C GLU A 308 -18.06 9.53 -22.21
N GLY A 309 -18.17 10.84 -22.47
CA GLY A 309 -19.32 11.68 -22.10
C GLY A 309 -19.14 12.44 -20.78
N TYR A 310 -17.92 12.55 -20.27
CA TYR A 310 -17.59 13.37 -19.11
C TYR A 310 -17.25 14.81 -19.53
N GLU A 311 -17.72 15.78 -18.76
CA GLU A 311 -17.26 17.16 -18.89
C GLU A 311 -15.82 17.26 -18.36
N VAL A 312 -14.92 17.92 -19.09
CA VAL A 312 -13.54 18.16 -18.64
C VAL A 312 -13.38 19.64 -18.30
N LYS A 313 -13.00 19.93 -17.05
CA LYS A 313 -12.86 21.28 -16.49
C LYS A 313 -11.67 21.36 -15.55
N THR A 314 -11.24 22.58 -15.20
CA THR A 314 -10.32 22.75 -14.07
C THR A 314 -11.07 22.62 -12.75
N LEU A 315 -10.35 22.41 -11.65
CA LEU A 315 -10.96 22.30 -10.33
C LEU A 315 -11.63 23.62 -9.92
N GLU A 316 -11.00 24.76 -10.25
CA GLU A 316 -11.47 26.10 -9.91
C GLU A 316 -12.84 26.41 -10.54
N ASP A 317 -13.12 25.86 -11.71
CA ASP A 317 -14.42 26.03 -12.39
C ASP A 317 -15.57 25.33 -11.68
N VAL A 318 -15.28 24.36 -10.79
CA VAL A 318 -16.28 23.44 -10.24
C VAL A 318 -16.30 23.35 -8.70
N VAL A 319 -15.26 23.86 -8.04
CA VAL A 319 -15.03 23.70 -6.59
C VAL A 319 -16.18 24.22 -5.72
N GLU A 320 -16.88 25.28 -6.14
CA GLU A 320 -17.93 25.91 -5.34
C GLU A 320 -19.26 25.14 -5.34
N TYR A 321 -19.50 24.28 -6.34
CA TYR A 321 -20.82 23.63 -6.51
C TYR A 321 -20.80 22.11 -6.49
N ALA A 322 -19.65 21.47 -6.69
CA ALA A 322 -19.57 20.01 -6.65
C ALA A 322 -19.81 19.43 -5.25
N ASP A 323 -20.31 18.20 -5.19
CA ASP A 323 -20.70 17.49 -3.97
C ASP A 323 -19.61 16.55 -3.46
N ILE A 324 -18.90 15.91 -4.38
CA ILE A 324 -17.92 14.86 -4.10
C ILE A 324 -16.67 15.15 -4.92
N PHE A 325 -15.50 15.13 -4.29
CA PHE A 325 -14.20 15.34 -4.93
C PHE A 325 -13.31 14.14 -4.65
N ILE A 326 -12.83 13.48 -5.71
CA ILE A 326 -11.97 12.30 -5.61
C ILE A 326 -10.67 12.56 -6.38
N THR A 327 -9.54 12.57 -5.69
CA THR A 327 -8.21 12.62 -6.31
C THR A 327 -7.70 11.23 -6.70
N THR A 328 -7.12 11.11 -7.89
CA THR A 328 -6.72 9.85 -8.53
C THR A 328 -5.42 9.96 -9.34
N THR A 329 -4.62 10.99 -9.08
CA THR A 329 -3.57 11.45 -9.99
C THR A 329 -2.23 10.76 -9.78
N GLY A 330 -1.96 10.28 -8.57
CA GLY A 330 -0.61 9.87 -8.14
C GLY A 330 0.38 11.04 -8.07
N ASN A 331 -0.12 12.28 -8.09
CA ASN A 331 0.64 13.52 -8.04
C ASN A 331 0.22 14.32 -6.79
N TYR A 332 0.94 15.39 -6.47
CA TYR A 332 0.71 16.18 -5.25
C TYR A 332 0.01 17.51 -5.54
N ASP A 333 -0.52 18.15 -4.49
CA ASP A 333 -1.04 19.52 -4.52
C ASP A 333 -2.30 19.72 -5.42
N ILE A 334 -3.14 18.70 -5.53
CA ILE A 334 -4.36 18.69 -6.36
C ILE A 334 -5.48 19.48 -5.66
N ILE A 335 -5.83 19.15 -4.42
CA ILE A 335 -6.85 19.84 -3.62
C ILE A 335 -6.22 20.55 -2.42
N LYS A 336 -5.85 21.81 -2.63
CA LYS A 336 -5.24 22.67 -1.60
C LYS A 336 -6.26 23.21 -0.61
N ALA A 337 -5.77 23.74 0.51
CA ALA A 337 -6.60 24.40 1.53
C ALA A 337 -7.47 25.54 0.97
N GLU A 338 -6.95 26.29 -0.01
CA GLU A 338 -7.71 27.36 -0.68
C GLU A 338 -8.86 26.84 -1.55
N HIS A 339 -8.77 25.61 -2.06
CA HIS A 339 -9.86 24.93 -2.76
C HIS A 339 -10.93 24.49 -1.75
N MET A 340 -10.50 23.81 -0.68
CA MET A 340 -11.42 23.34 0.37
C MET A 340 -12.22 24.48 1.02
N ALA A 341 -11.61 25.66 1.21
CA ALA A 341 -12.28 26.83 1.76
C ALA A 341 -13.44 27.36 0.88
N LYS A 342 -13.46 27.01 -0.41
CA LYS A 342 -14.51 27.41 -1.36
C LYS A 342 -15.58 26.35 -1.57
N MET A 343 -15.35 25.13 -1.08
CA MET A 343 -16.31 24.04 -1.23
C MET A 343 -17.60 24.36 -0.47
N LYS A 344 -18.73 23.93 -1.03
CA LYS A 344 -20.01 24.08 -0.35
C LYS A 344 -20.05 23.29 0.96
N HIS A 345 -20.91 23.73 1.87
CA HIS A 345 -21.15 23.04 3.12
C HIS A 345 -21.49 21.55 2.88
N GLN A 346 -20.80 20.66 3.62
CA GLN A 346 -20.95 19.20 3.54
C GLN A 346 -20.54 18.56 2.20
N ALA A 347 -19.70 19.23 1.41
CA ALA A 347 -18.98 18.54 0.33
C ALA A 347 -18.07 17.43 0.91
N ILE A 348 -17.94 16.34 0.16
CA ILE A 348 -17.10 15.19 0.50
C ILE A 348 -15.82 15.29 -0.30
N VAL A 349 -14.68 15.17 0.38
CA VAL A 349 -13.36 15.10 -0.24
C VAL A 349 -12.74 13.76 0.14
N GLY A 350 -12.25 13.04 -0.87
CA GLY A 350 -11.56 11.78 -0.70
C GLY A 350 -10.41 11.65 -1.69
N ASN A 351 -9.49 10.77 -1.35
CA ASN A 351 -8.34 10.43 -2.17
C ASN A 351 -8.31 8.90 -2.33
N ILE A 352 -8.10 8.45 -3.57
CA ILE A 352 -7.89 7.04 -3.91
C ILE A 352 -6.63 6.85 -4.76
N GLY A 353 -5.78 7.88 -4.81
CA GLY A 353 -4.35 7.73 -5.07
C GLY A 353 -3.64 7.03 -3.92
N HIS A 354 -2.31 6.98 -4.00
CA HIS A 354 -1.53 6.16 -3.07
C HIS A 354 -1.12 6.90 -1.78
N PHE A 355 -0.64 8.15 -1.89
CA PHE A 355 -0.26 8.99 -0.73
C PHE A 355 -1.31 10.04 -0.40
N ASP A 356 -1.19 10.68 0.77
CA ASP A 356 -2.14 11.63 1.34
C ASP A 356 -1.93 13.10 0.95
N ASN A 357 -1.05 13.37 -0.03
CA ASN A 357 -0.65 14.71 -0.44
C ASN A 357 -1.24 15.18 -1.79
N GLU A 358 -2.22 14.43 -2.33
CA GLU A 358 -3.06 14.90 -3.45
C GLU A 358 -4.06 15.96 -2.97
#